data_AF-A0A4R1V7P2-F1
#
_entry.id   AF-A0A4R1V7P2-F1
#
_cell.length_a   1.000
_cell.length_b   1.000
_cell.length_c   1.000
_cell.angle_alpha   90.00
_cell.angle_beta   90.00
_cell.angle_gamma   90.00
#
_symmetry.space_group_name_H-M   'P 1'
#
loop_
_entity.id
_entity.type
_entity.pdbx_description
1 polymer ?
#
loop_
_entity_poly.entity_id
_entity_poly.type
_entity_poly.pdbx_seq_one_letter_code
_entity_poly.pdbx_strand_id
1 'polypeptide(L)' 'MGLMRLAAAGAIGYALYKYAVKNSAGESAVDRGCPDVRDAGPESMTSPPKSWSATDEALDESFPASDPPSTY' A
#
# COMPACT_ATOMS: atom_id res chain seq x y z
N MET A 1 -35.78 21.47 -30.57
CA MET A 1 -35.25 21.95 -29.26
C MET A 1 -35.01 20.85 -28.22
N GLY A 2 -35.61 19.66 -28.33
CA GLY A 2 -35.45 18.60 -27.31
C GLY A 2 -34.05 17.96 -27.24
N LEU A 3 -33.42 17.72 -28.39
CA LEU A 3 -32.09 17.08 -28.45
C LEU A 3 -30.99 17.90 -27.77
N MET A 4 -30.96 19.22 -27.98
CA MET A 4 -29.97 20.09 -27.33
C MET A 4 -30.14 20.14 -25.81
N ARG A 5 -31.37 19.99 -25.31
CA ARG A 5 -31.64 19.93 -23.86
C ARG A 5 -31.18 18.61 -23.25
N LEU A 6 -31.37 17.50 -23.96
CA LEU A 6 -30.83 16.19 -23.54
C LEU A 6 -29.30 16.18 -23.52
N ALA A 7 -28.67 16.74 -24.55
CA ALA A 7 -27.22 16.88 -24.60
C ALA A 7 -26.69 17.74 -23.44
N ALA A 8 -27.34 18.88 -23.17
CA ALA A 8 -26.97 19.74 -22.04
C ALA A 8 -27.14 19.04 -20.69
N ALA A 9 -28.27 18.34 -20.48
CA ALA A 9 -28.52 17.60 -19.24
C ALA A 9 -27.50 16.47 -19.03
N GLY A 10 -27.15 15.74 -20.08
CA GLY A 10 -26.13 14.69 -20.04
C GLY A 10 -24.74 15.23 -19.71
N ALA A 11 -24.34 16.36 -20.31
CA ALA A 11 -23.06 17.00 -20.03
C ALA A 11 -22.95 17.49 -18.58
N ILE A 12 -24.02 18.09 -18.05
CA ILE A 12 -24.09 18.54 -16.65
C ILE A 12 -24.02 17.33 -15.70
N GLY A 13 -24.78 16.27 -15.97
CA GLY A 13 -24.75 15.04 -15.17
C GLY A 13 -23.37 14.38 -15.15
N TYR A 14 -22.71 14.29 -16.30
CA TYR A 14 -21.36 13.74 -16.40
C TYR A 14 -20.31 14.58 -15.66
N ALA A 15 -20.42 15.91 -15.72
CA ALA A 15 -19.53 16.80 -14.98
C ALA A 15 -19.69 16.63 -13.46
N LEU A 16 -20.92 16.54 -12.96
CA LEU A 16 -21.21 16.29 -11.55
C LEU A 16 -20.73 14.91 -11.09
N TYR A 17 -20.98 13.87 -11.91
CA TYR A 17 -20.49 12.51 -11.66
C TYR A 17 -18.95 12.49 -11.55
N LYS A 18 -18.25 13.09 -12.53
CA LYS A 18 -16.79 13.14 -12.53
C LYS A 18 -16.25 13.93 -11.33
N TYR A 19 -16.91 15.03 -10.95
CA TYR A 19 -16.53 15.81 -9.78
C TYR A 19 -16.67 15.01 -8.49
N ALA A 20 -17.76 14.27 -8.33
CA ALA A 20 -17.99 13.41 -7.17
C ALA A 20 -17.00 12.24 -7.10
N VAL A 21 -16.73 11.57 -8.23
CA VAL A 21 -15.85 10.39 -8.31
C VAL A 21 -14.35 10.75 -8.25
N LYS A 22 -13.95 11.96 -8.67
CA LYS A 22 -12.55 12.41 -8.61
C LYS A 22 -11.99 12.41 -7.18
N ASN A 23 -12.83 12.52 -6.16
CA ASN A 23 -12.42 12.43 -4.75
C ASN A 23 -12.27 10.98 -4.25
N SER A 24 -12.67 9.98 -5.04
CA SER A 24 -12.59 8.55 -4.70
C SER A 24 -11.47 7.81 -5.44
N ALA A 25 -10.83 8.44 -6.42
CA ALA A 25 -9.77 7.87 -7.25
C ALA A 25 -8.36 8.15 -6.68
N GLY A 26 -8.24 8.30 -5.36
CA GLY A 26 -7.01 8.71 -4.69
C GLY A 26 -6.82 7.99 -3.37
N GLU A 27 -6.82 6.67 -3.41
CA GLU A 27 -6.04 5.81 -2.50
C GLU A 27 -6.17 4.38 -3.01
N SER A 28 -5.41 4.05 -4.06
CA SER A 28 -4.99 2.65 -4.19
C SER A 28 -4.23 2.33 -2.91
N ALA A 29 -4.53 1.22 -2.24
CA ALA A 29 -3.83 0.80 -1.02
C ALA A 29 -2.30 0.67 -1.19
N VAL A 30 -1.80 0.75 -2.43
CA VAL A 30 -0.38 0.82 -2.80
C VAL A 30 0.23 2.22 -2.55
N ASP A 31 -0.56 3.29 -2.60
CA ASP A 31 -0.12 4.69 -2.44
C ASP A 31 -0.14 5.17 -0.98
N ARG A 32 -0.66 4.36 -0.04
CA ARG A 32 -0.52 4.62 1.41
C ARG A 32 0.89 4.38 1.95
N GLY A 33 1.88 4.24 1.06
CA GLY A 33 3.22 3.75 1.37
C GLY A 33 3.13 2.30 1.83
N CYS A 34 3.99 1.41 1.30
CA CYS A 34 4.36 0.29 2.14
C CYS A 34 4.87 0.89 3.47
N PRO A 35 4.34 0.46 4.63
CA PRO A 35 4.94 0.87 5.89
C PRO A 35 6.43 0.58 5.81
N ASP A 36 7.24 1.53 6.29
CA ASP A 36 8.70 1.39 6.26
C ASP A 36 9.06 0.08 6.96
N VAL A 37 9.52 -0.89 6.16
CA VAL A 37 9.95 -2.20 6.67
C VAL A 37 11.38 -1.99 7.10
N ARG A 38 11.65 -2.10 8.40
CA ARG A 38 13.01 -1.99 8.92
C ARG A 38 13.93 -3.04 8.28
N ASP A 39 15.21 -2.71 8.17
CA ASP A 39 16.23 -3.70 7.86
C ASP A 39 16.24 -4.83 8.91
N ALA A 40 16.70 -6.01 8.51
CA ALA A 40 16.92 -7.13 9.42
C ALA A 40 18.06 -6.82 10.41
N GLY A 41 18.13 -7.59 11.48
CA GLY A 41 19.23 -7.56 12.44
C GLY A 41 18.96 -6.72 13.69
N PRO A 42 19.67 -7.00 14.80
CA PRO A 42 19.48 -6.35 16.09
C PRO A 42 19.88 -4.86 16.06
N GLU A 43 20.78 -4.44 15.17
CA GLU A 43 21.17 -3.04 14.97
C GLU A 43 20.02 -2.17 14.48
N SER A 44 19.05 -2.78 13.81
CA SER A 44 17.85 -2.13 13.26
C SER A 44 16.70 -2.11 14.26
N MET A 45 16.90 -2.66 15.47
CA MET A 45 15.89 -2.73 16.52
C MET A 45 16.01 -1.59 17.53
N THR A 46 14.89 -0.98 17.89
CA THR A 46 14.81 0.01 18.98
C THR A 46 15.28 -0.55 20.32
N SER A 47 15.02 -1.85 20.56
CA SER A 47 15.35 -2.55 21.81
C SER A 47 15.87 -3.95 21.49
N PRO A 48 17.16 -4.10 21.14
CA PRO A 48 17.71 -5.39 20.75
C PRO A 48 17.79 -6.38 21.92
N PRO A 49 17.64 -7.69 21.66
CA PRO A 49 17.85 -8.72 22.67
C PRO A 49 19.34 -8.82 23.07
N LYS A 50 19.61 -9.38 24.25
CA LYS A 50 21.00 -9.60 24.72
C LYS A 50 21.77 -10.64 23.91
N SER A 51 21.05 -11.54 23.25
CA SER A 51 21.60 -12.60 22.41
C SER A 51 20.82 -12.63 21.10
N TRP A 52 21.54 -12.90 20.01
CA TRP A 52 21.00 -13.00 18.67
C TRP A 52 21.60 -14.25 18.00
N SER A 53 20.77 -15.23 17.69
CA SER A 53 21.22 -16.47 17.07
C SER A 53 21.12 -16.41 15.54
N ALA A 54 21.80 -17.32 14.86
CA ALA A 54 21.68 -17.45 13.40
C ALA A 54 20.23 -17.79 12.97
N THR A 55 19.48 -18.50 13.82
CA THR A 55 18.06 -18.76 13.57
C THR A 55 17.22 -17.48 13.70
N ASP A 56 17.53 -16.61 14.66
CA ASP A 56 16.84 -15.32 14.82
C ASP A 56 17.06 -14.43 13.60
N GLU A 57 18.30 -14.36 13.11
CA GLU A 57 18.66 -13.64 11.87
C GLU A 57 17.86 -14.16 10.67
N ALA A 58 17.92 -15.48 10.44
CA ALA A 58 17.28 -16.09 9.28
C ALA A 58 15.74 -15.97 9.31
N LEU A 59 15.14 -15.90 10.51
CA LEU A 59 13.73 -15.60 10.68
C LEU A 59 13.42 -14.12 10.42
N ASP A 60 14.29 -13.20 10.85
CA ASP A 60 14.12 -11.77 10.63
C ASP A 60 14.22 -11.38 9.14
N GLU A 61 15.20 -11.94 8.43
CA GLU A 61 15.40 -11.76 6.98
C GLU A 61 14.26 -12.31 6.12
N SER A 62 13.47 -13.25 6.66
CA SER A 62 12.30 -13.76 5.94
C SER A 62 11.19 -12.71 5.82
N PHE A 63 11.06 -11.75 6.74
CA PHE A 63 9.97 -10.78 6.63
C PHE A 63 10.19 -9.80 5.47
N PRO A 64 9.15 -9.49 4.65
CA PRO A 64 7.74 -9.89 4.75
C PRO A 64 7.36 -11.22 4.05
N ALA A 65 8.28 -11.88 3.35
CA ALA A 65 8.04 -13.12 2.62
C ALA A 65 8.13 -14.34 3.56
N SER A 66 6.99 -14.92 3.96
CA SER A 66 6.93 -16.04 4.93
C SER A 66 7.58 -17.38 4.51
N ASP A 67 8.59 -17.36 3.64
CA ASP A 67 9.36 -18.51 3.24
C ASP A 67 10.28 -18.98 4.39
N PRO A 68 10.34 -20.30 4.66
CA PRO A 68 11.25 -20.82 5.67
C PRO A 68 12.71 -20.59 5.26
N PRO A 69 13.62 -20.27 6.20
CA PRO A 69 15.02 -20.08 5.89
C PRO A 69 15.61 -21.38 5.31
N SER A 70 16.17 -21.30 4.11
CA SER A 70 16.78 -22.44 3.41
C SER A 70 18.30 -22.36 3.53
N THR A 71 18.86 -23.06 4.50
CA THR A 71 20.31 -23.25 4.66
C THR A 71 20.60 -24.74 4.81
N TYR A 72 20.66 -25.46 3.69
CA TYR A 72 21.03 -26.88 3.61
C TYR A 72 22.54 -27.05 3.39
#